data_AF-A2G909-F1
#
_entry.id   AF-A2G909-F1
#
_cell.length_a   1.000
_cell.length_b   1.000
_cell.length_c   1.000
_cell.angle_alpha   90.00
_cell.angle_beta   90.00
_cell.angle_gamma   90.00
#
_symmetry.space_group_name_H-M   'P 1'
#
loop_
_entity.id
_entity.type
_entity.pdbx_description
1 polymer ?
#
loop_
_entity_poly.entity_id
_entity_poly.type
_entity_poly.pdbx_seq_one_letter_code
_entity_poly.pdbx_strand_id
1 'polypeptide(L)'
;MTKTIEITNYNGHEFKNLFFVPRENTFYQIRGRKGKVSLSIYEGMKNGKFIQAIDTNGKRVSLALSKLTNIYFDSDFDLYEEESESEDYELLCEAQQWEELQYFCK
;
A
#
# COMPACT_ATOMS: atom_id res chain seq x y z
N MET A 1 -15.74 -3.54 -9.10
CA MET A 1 -14.69 -4.42 -8.51
C MET A 1 -13.34 -3.86 -8.91
N THR A 2 -12.46 -3.57 -7.97
CA THR A 2 -11.13 -3.05 -8.32
C THR A 2 -10.21 -4.18 -8.76
N LYS A 3 -9.70 -4.04 -9.97
CA LYS A 3 -8.89 -5.08 -10.64
C LYS A 3 -7.48 -5.05 -10.08
N THR A 4 -7.12 -6.09 -9.33
CA THR A 4 -5.72 -6.35 -8.96
C THR A 4 -4.95 -6.75 -10.21
N ILE A 5 -3.73 -6.26 -10.35
CA ILE A 5 -2.91 -6.48 -11.54
C ILE A 5 -1.71 -7.32 -11.14
N GLU A 6 -1.54 -8.47 -11.78
CA GLU A 6 -0.38 -9.32 -11.58
C GLU A 6 0.78 -8.86 -12.45
N ILE A 7 1.95 -8.71 -11.83
CA ILE A 7 3.21 -8.37 -12.49
C ILE A 7 3.99 -9.68 -12.66
N THR A 8 4.08 -10.18 -13.88
CA THR A 8 4.71 -11.47 -14.18
C THR A 8 6.11 -11.34 -14.75
N ASN A 9 6.47 -10.18 -15.32
CA ASN A 9 7.80 -9.92 -15.87
C ASN A 9 8.24 -8.46 -15.69
N TYR A 10 9.52 -8.24 -15.43
CA TYR A 10 10.16 -6.92 -15.49
C TYR A 10 11.65 -7.02 -15.84
N ASN A 11 12.09 -6.36 -16.91
CA ASN A 11 13.49 -6.37 -17.40
C ASN A 11 14.12 -7.78 -17.47
N GLY A 12 13.38 -8.77 -17.95
CA GLY A 12 13.88 -10.15 -18.06
C GLY A 12 13.84 -10.96 -16.74
N HIS A 13 13.36 -10.38 -15.64
CA HIS A 13 13.03 -11.12 -14.43
C HIS A 13 11.58 -11.57 -14.48
N GLU A 14 11.34 -12.83 -14.17
CA GLU A 14 10.00 -13.38 -14.02
C GLU A 14 9.58 -13.37 -12.55
N PHE A 15 8.30 -13.11 -12.31
CA PHE A 15 7.73 -13.06 -10.97
C PHE A 15 6.53 -14.00 -10.88
N LYS A 16 6.33 -14.57 -9.69
CA LYS A 16 5.10 -15.26 -9.34
C LYS A 16 4.46 -14.56 -8.16
N ASN A 17 3.14 -14.41 -8.22
CA ASN A 17 2.32 -13.86 -7.15
C ASN A 17 2.75 -12.44 -6.71
N LEU A 18 3.23 -11.62 -7.63
CA LEU A 18 3.53 -10.21 -7.41
C LEU A 18 2.37 -9.39 -7.96
N PHE A 19 1.77 -8.54 -7.14
CA PHE A 19 0.55 -7.84 -7.47
C PHE A 19 0.63 -6.36 -7.15
N PHE A 20 -0.08 -5.58 -7.95
CA PHE A 20 -0.38 -4.18 -7.71
C PHE A 20 -1.89 -3.99 -7.51
N VAL A 21 -2.28 -3.22 -6.51
CA VAL A 21 -3.66 -2.84 -6.22
C VAL A 21 -3.79 -1.34 -6.46
N PRO A 22 -4.33 -0.90 -7.62
CA PRO A 22 -4.38 0.52 -7.98
C PRO A 22 -5.10 1.39 -6.95
N ARG A 23 -6.26 0.94 -6.46
CA ARG A 23 -7.08 1.69 -5.49
C ARG A 23 -6.35 1.97 -4.18
N GLU A 24 -5.54 1.03 -3.73
CA GLU A 24 -4.77 1.13 -2.50
C GLU A 24 -3.37 1.70 -2.75
N ASN A 25 -3.02 1.96 -4.01
CA ASN A 25 -1.67 2.28 -4.46
C ASN A 25 -0.60 1.37 -3.81
N THR A 26 -0.92 0.08 -3.67
CA THR A 26 -0.14 -0.85 -2.85
C THR A 26 0.36 -2.03 -3.68
N PHE A 27 1.61 -2.40 -3.44
CA PHE A 27 2.23 -3.59 -4.02
C PHE A 27 2.32 -4.68 -2.96
N TYR A 28 2.06 -5.93 -3.35
CA TYR A 28 2.29 -7.06 -2.46
C TYR A 28 2.78 -8.29 -3.21
N GLN A 29 3.46 -9.17 -2.49
CA GLN A 29 3.91 -10.45 -3.01
C GLN A 29 3.49 -11.59 -2.08
N ILE A 30 2.90 -12.65 -2.63
CA ILE A 30 2.61 -13.86 -1.85
C ILE A 30 3.86 -14.74 -1.81
N ARG A 31 4.43 -14.92 -0.62
CA ARG A 31 5.73 -15.57 -0.41
C ARG A 31 5.59 -16.84 0.45
N GLY A 32 5.03 -17.91 -0.10
CA GLY A 32 4.96 -19.22 0.56
C GLY A 32 4.58 -19.13 2.04
N ARG A 33 5.49 -19.56 2.94
CA ARG A 33 5.30 -19.53 4.40
C ARG A 33 5.05 -18.15 5.01
N LYS A 34 5.47 -17.06 4.35
CA LYS A 34 5.26 -15.69 4.82
C LYS A 34 3.91 -15.09 4.40
N GLY A 35 3.14 -15.80 3.56
CA GLY A 35 1.84 -15.30 3.08
C GLY A 35 1.97 -14.01 2.26
N LYS A 36 0.96 -13.14 2.34
CA LYS A 36 0.91 -11.84 1.66
C LYS A 36 1.88 -10.86 2.33
N VAL A 37 2.87 -10.38 1.58
CA VAL A 37 3.86 -9.41 2.06
C VAL A 37 3.68 -8.09 1.29
N SER A 38 3.30 -7.02 1.99
CA SER A 38 3.27 -5.68 1.41
C SER A 38 4.69 -5.20 1.07
N LEU A 39 4.83 -4.51 -0.06
CA LEU A 39 6.11 -3.98 -0.54
C LEU A 39 6.09 -2.46 -0.44
N SER A 40 6.97 -1.90 0.38
CA SER A 40 7.12 -0.46 0.53
C SER A 40 7.73 0.15 -0.73
N ILE A 41 7.19 1.31 -1.13
CA ILE A 41 7.81 2.18 -2.12
C ILE A 41 8.97 2.91 -1.44
N TYR A 42 10.11 2.98 -2.10
CA TYR A 42 11.26 3.76 -1.64
C TYR A 42 11.79 4.64 -2.76
N GLU A 43 12.43 5.74 -2.38
CA GLU A 43 13.09 6.65 -3.32
C GLU A 43 14.55 6.24 -3.55
N GLY A 44 14.94 6.18 -4.81
CA GLY A 44 16.31 5.95 -5.24
C GLY A 44 16.96 7.23 -5.78
N MET A 45 18.15 7.08 -6.34
CA MET A 45 18.89 8.19 -6.94
C MET A 45 18.05 8.91 -8.02
N LYS A 46 18.16 10.25 -8.07
CA LYS A 46 17.42 11.12 -9.00
C LYS A 46 15.89 11.09 -8.81
N ASN A 47 15.43 10.93 -7.57
CA ASN A 47 14.00 10.93 -7.18
C ASN A 47 13.16 9.84 -7.87
N GLY A 48 13.78 8.75 -8.30
CA GLY A 48 13.05 7.60 -8.83
C GLY A 48 12.33 6.83 -7.72
N LYS A 49 11.10 6.40 -7.95
CA LYS A 49 10.35 5.54 -7.01
C LYS A 49 10.46 4.07 -7.41
N PHE A 50 10.70 3.20 -6.43
CA PHE A 50 10.97 1.79 -6.65
C PHE A 50 10.26 0.89 -5.61
N ILE A 51 10.08 -0.37 -5.97
CA ILE A 51 9.76 -1.47 -5.03
C ILE A 51 10.81 -2.57 -5.15
N GLN A 52 10.97 -3.38 -4.09
CA GLN A 52 11.80 -4.58 -4.12
C GLN A 52 10.95 -5.85 -4.06
N ALA A 53 10.99 -6.65 -5.13
CA ALA A 53 10.33 -7.94 -5.21
C ALA A 53 11.34 -9.09 -5.34
N ILE A 54 10.90 -10.32 -5.08
CA ILE A 54 11.72 -11.51 -5.28
C ILE A 54 11.28 -12.17 -6.59
N ASP A 55 12.21 -12.40 -7.51
CA ASP A 55 11.92 -13.10 -8.76
C ASP A 55 11.75 -14.62 -8.54
N THR A 56 11.39 -15.35 -9.59
CA THR A 56 11.21 -16.82 -9.54
C THR A 56 12.49 -17.58 -9.16
N ASN A 57 13.67 -16.96 -9.33
CA ASN A 57 14.96 -17.53 -8.97
C ASN A 57 15.40 -17.17 -7.53
N GLY A 58 14.56 -16.44 -6.78
CA GLY A 58 14.87 -16.00 -5.42
C GLY A 58 15.73 -14.73 -5.34
N LYS A 59 16.02 -14.08 -6.47
CA LYS A 59 16.81 -12.85 -6.52
C LYS A 59 15.94 -11.66 -6.15
N ARG A 60 16.48 -10.74 -5.35
CA ARG A 60 15.84 -9.44 -5.10
C ARG A 60 16.04 -8.52 -6.29
N VAL A 61 14.94 -7.97 -6.81
CA VAL A 61 14.92 -7.11 -7.99
C VAL A 61 14.23 -5.80 -7.62
N SER A 62 14.84 -4.68 -7.99
CA SER A 62 14.24 -3.35 -7.86
C SER A 62 13.44 -3.02 -9.12
N LEU A 63 12.14 -2.83 -8.97
CA LEU A 63 11.26 -2.44 -10.07
C LEU A 63 11.03 -0.93 -9.99
N ALA A 64 11.32 -0.22 -11.07
CA ALA A 64 11.07 1.21 -11.18
C ALA A 64 9.59 1.44 -11.48
N LEU A 65 8.90 2.21 -10.65
CA LEU A 65 7.47 2.48 -10.83
C LEU A 65 7.19 3.18 -12.17
N SER A 66 8.11 4.03 -12.63
CA SER A 66 8.01 4.71 -13.93
C SER A 66 7.95 3.78 -15.14
N LYS A 67 8.40 2.53 -15.00
CA LYS A 67 8.37 1.50 -16.06
C LYS A 67 7.19 0.53 -15.90
N LEU A 68 6.51 0.57 -14.76
CA LEU A 68 5.28 -0.20 -14.50
C LEU A 68 4.03 0.55 -15.01
N THR A 69 4.21 1.75 -15.56
CA THR A 69 3.18 2.70 -16.04
C THR A 69 2.31 2.22 -17.21
N ASN A 70 2.63 1.09 -17.87
CA ASN A 70 1.70 0.41 -18.79
C ASN A 70 0.64 -0.43 -18.08
N ILE A 71 0.73 -0.54 -16.76
CA ILE A 71 -0.38 -0.97 -15.93
C ILE A 71 -1.31 0.24 -15.86
N TYR A 72 -2.37 0.25 -16.68
CA TYR A 72 -3.42 1.28 -16.70
C TYR A 72 -3.70 1.77 -15.27
N PHE A 73 -3.15 2.93 -14.93
CA PHE A 73 -3.70 3.76 -13.88
C PHE A 73 -4.91 4.38 -14.57
N ASP A 74 -6.08 3.74 -14.48
CA ASP A 74 -7.32 4.47 -14.73
C ASP A 74 -7.26 5.65 -13.78
N SER A 75 -7.01 6.81 -14.37
CA SER A 75 -6.88 8.10 -13.73
C SER A 75 -8.25 8.60 -13.30
N ASP A 76 -9.04 7.74 -12.65
CA ASP A 76 -10.20 8.11 -11.85
C ASP A 76 -9.75 8.39 -10.40
N PHE A 77 -8.46 8.68 -10.20
CA PHE A 77 -8.02 9.45 -9.05
C PHE A 77 -8.36 10.91 -9.35
N ASP A 78 -9.66 11.18 -9.43
CA ASP A 78 -10.19 12.52 -9.26
C ASP A 78 -9.54 13.04 -7.98
N LEU A 79 -8.71 14.06 -8.16
CA LEU A 79 -8.31 14.92 -7.07
C LEU A 79 -9.61 15.35 -6.37
N TYR A 80 -9.90 14.78 -5.21
CA TYR A 80 -10.57 15.58 -4.20
C TYR A 80 -9.53 16.63 -3.76
N GLU A 81 -9.44 17.71 -4.54
CA GLU A 81 -9.26 19.02 -3.93
C GLU A 81 -10.52 19.21 -3.08
N GLU A 82 -10.46 18.84 -1.79
CA GLU A 82 -11.38 19.43 -0.82
C GLU A 82 -11.01 20.92 -0.75
N GLU A 83 -11.64 21.69 -1.62
CA GLU A 83 -11.83 23.12 -1.42
C GLU A 83 -12.38 23.30 0.00
N SER A 84 -11.69 24.16 0.73
CA SER A 84 -12.11 24.76 1.98
C SER A 84 -13.56 25.25 1.89
N GLU A 85 -14.49 24.54 2.51
CA GLU A 85 -15.66 25.17 3.12
C GLU A 85 -15.72 24.80 4.59
N SER A 86 -15.56 25.85 5.39
CA SER A 86 -15.78 25.94 6.82
C SER A 86 -17.11 25.32 7.22
N GLU A 87 -17.12 24.43 8.21
CA GLU A 87 -18.27 24.25 9.12
C GLU A 87 -17.85 23.39 10.33
N ASP A 88 -17.57 24.10 11.43
CA ASP A 88 -17.71 23.75 12.84
C ASP A 88 -17.51 22.29 13.28
N TYR A 89 -16.25 21.91 13.53
CA TYR A 89 -15.92 20.80 14.41
C TYR A 89 -15.95 21.28 15.87
N GLU A 90 -17.02 20.96 16.59
CA GLU A 90 -17.07 21.08 18.05
C GLU A 90 -15.94 20.24 18.69
N LEU A 91 -14.97 20.94 19.26
CA LEU A 91 -13.92 20.42 20.13
C LEU A 91 -14.51 19.84 21.42
N LEU A 92 -14.67 18.52 21.49
CA LEU A 92 -14.82 17.83 22.77
C LEU A 92 -13.43 17.46 23.32
N CYS A 93 -12.83 18.40 24.04
CA CYS A 93 -11.67 18.14 24.90
C CYS A 93 -12.10 17.40 26.17
N GLU A 94 -11.45 16.26 26.38
CA GLU A 94 -10.98 15.70 27.66
C GLU A 94 -11.97 15.48 28.81
N ALA A 95 -12.14 14.21 29.20
CA ALA A 95 -12.23 13.85 30.61
C ALA A 95 -11.52 12.52 30.87
N GLN A 96 -10.39 12.64 31.55
CA GLN A 96 -9.55 11.61 32.10
C GLN A 96 -10.19 11.08 33.40
N GLN A 97 -9.98 9.79 33.67
CA GLN A 97 -10.05 9.09 34.96
C GLN A 97 -11.34 8.38 35.42
N TRP A 98 -11.04 7.22 36.03
CA TRP A 98 -11.81 6.35 36.92
C TRP A 98 -12.68 5.28 36.26
N GLU A 99 -12.19 4.04 36.31
CA GLU A 99 -12.83 2.98 37.11
C GLU A 99 -11.86 1.82 37.33
N GLU A 100 -11.10 1.90 38.43
CA GLU A 100 -10.97 0.72 39.28
C GLU A 100 -12.40 0.29 39.64
N LEU A 101 -12.76 -0.96 39.34
CA LEU A 101 -13.64 -1.82 40.14
C LEU A 101 -13.85 -3.14 39.38
N GLN A 102 -12.79 -3.93 39.24
CA GLN A 102 -12.97 -5.37 39.23
C GLN A 102 -13.05 -5.84 40.68
N TYR A 103 -14.24 -6.18 41.17
CA TYR A 103 -14.51 -7.56 41.59
C TYR A 103 -15.98 -7.78 41.93
N PHE A 104 -16.40 -8.99 41.58
CA PHE A 104 -17.73 -9.56 41.61
C PHE A 104 -18.31 -9.74 43.02
N CYS A 105 -19.64 -9.83 43.05
CA CYS A 105 -20.48 -10.26 44.16
C CYS A 105 -20.04 -11.58 44.82
N LYS A 106 -20.02 -11.62 46.15
CA LYS A 106 -20.87 -12.50 46.98
C LYS A 106 -20.95 -11.99 48.41
#